data_AF-A0A318DWF6-F1
#
_entry.id   AF-A0A318DWF6-F1
#
_cell.length_a   1.000
_cell.length_b   1.000
_cell.length_c   1.000
_cell.angle_alpha   90.00
_cell.angle_beta   90.00
_cell.angle_gamma   90.00
#
_symmetry.space_group_name_H-M   'P 1'
#
loop_
_entity.id
_entity.type
_entity.pdbx_description
1 polymer ?
#
loop_
_entity_poly.entity_id
_entity_poly.type
_entity_poly.pdbx_seq_one_letter_code
_entity_poly.pdbx_strand_id
1 'polypeptide(L)'
;MIEISFGKLVLLALIALIVLGPEKLPHAARTAGVFMRRIRTGWDSVRAEVERELQVEEIRRQAKEAAARAEAAQADLDETLRKMRPSGVPSSPAPPAAEPSPETAVATDATPTKDVPHGGA
;
A
#
# COMPACT_ATOMS: atom_id res chain seq x y z
N MET A 1 34.44 15.54 -0.35
CA MET A 1 33.41 16.36 0.33
C MET A 1 33.37 17.71 -0.40
N ILE A 2 32.37 18.57 -0.20
CA ILE A 2 32.41 19.93 -0.76
C ILE A 2 32.87 20.85 0.38
N GLU A 3 34.15 21.22 0.43
CA GLU A 3 34.60 22.18 1.44
C GLU A 3 34.13 23.58 1.02
N ILE A 4 33.00 24.01 1.58
CA ILE A 4 32.49 25.38 1.45
C ILE A 4 33.41 26.30 2.27
N SER A 5 34.44 26.82 1.62
CA SER A 5 35.30 27.87 2.15
C SER A 5 34.81 29.24 1.68
N PHE A 6 34.89 30.26 2.53
CA PHE A 6 34.47 31.62 2.23
C PHE A 6 35.12 32.15 0.93
N GLY A 7 36.41 31.88 0.72
CA GLY A 7 37.12 32.27 -0.52
C GLY A 7 36.54 31.63 -1.79
N LYS A 8 36.06 30.38 -1.71
CA LYS A 8 35.40 29.70 -2.83
C LYS A 8 34.03 30.34 -3.13
N LEU A 9 33.28 30.77 -2.12
CA LEU A 9 32.01 31.49 -2.29
C LEU A 9 32.21 32.85 -2.95
N VAL A 10 33.22 33.63 -2.52
CA VAL A 10 33.56 34.92 -3.13
C VAL A 10 33.99 34.76 -4.59
N LEU A 11 34.84 33.77 -4.89
CA LEU A 11 35.27 33.48 -6.25
C LEU A 11 34.09 33.06 -7.15
N LEU A 12 33.20 32.20 -6.66
CA LEU A 12 32.00 31.78 -7.38
C LEU A 12 31.05 32.96 -7.64
N ALA A 13 30.87 33.85 -6.66
CA ALA A 13 30.09 35.07 -6.83
C ALA A 13 30.71 35.98 -7.90
N LEU A 14 32.04 36.16 -7.93
CA LEU A 14 32.73 36.91 -8.99
C LEU A 14 32.50 36.31 -10.39
N ILE A 15 32.64 35.00 -10.53
CA ILE A 15 32.41 34.31 -11.81
C ILE A 15 30.96 34.49 -12.27
N ALA A 16 30.00 34.33 -11.35
CA ALA A 16 28.59 34.54 -11.66
C ALA A 16 28.26 36.00 -12.00
N LEU A 17 28.91 36.99 -11.36
CA LEU A 17 28.80 38.42 -11.71
C LEU A 17 29.32 38.70 -13.13
N ILE A 18 30.39 38.05 -13.56
CA ILE A 18 30.97 38.21 -14.91
C ILE A 18 30.11 37.52 -15.97
N VAL A 19 29.70 36.27 -15.74
CA VAL A 19 28.98 35.44 -16.73
C VAL A 19 27.52 35.89 -16.90
N LEU A 20 26.82 36.16 -15.79
CA LEU A 20 25.40 36.51 -15.80
C LEU A 20 25.18 38.04 -15.82
N GLY A 21 26.15 38.82 -15.31
CA GLY A 21 26.06 40.26 -15.15
C GLY A 21 25.56 40.66 -13.74
N PRO A 22 26.08 41.77 -13.17
CA PRO A 22 25.74 42.21 -11.81
C PRO A 22 24.25 42.52 -11.60
N GLU A 23 23.54 42.92 -12.65
CA GLU A 23 22.10 43.22 -12.57
C GLU A 23 21.20 42.00 -12.69
N LYS A 24 21.68 40.92 -13.31
CA LYS A 24 20.87 39.72 -13.60
C LYS A 24 21.02 38.66 -12.51
N LEU A 25 22.18 38.57 -11.86
CA LEU A 25 22.40 37.73 -10.69
C LEU A 25 21.35 37.94 -9.57
N PRO A 26 21.07 39.18 -9.08
CA PRO A 26 20.06 39.40 -8.04
C PRO A 26 18.64 39.12 -8.55
N HIS A 27 18.38 39.28 -9.84
CA HIS A 27 17.08 38.94 -10.44
C HIS A 27 16.88 37.42 -10.48
N ALA A 28 17.89 36.66 -10.93
CA ALA A 28 17.88 35.20 -10.91
C ALA A 28 17.75 34.64 -9.48
N ALA A 29 18.49 35.20 -8.52
CA ALA A 29 18.40 34.82 -7.11
C ALA A 29 17.01 35.08 -6.51
N ARG A 30 16.35 36.20 -6.86
CA ARG A 30 14.96 36.48 -6.45
C ARG A 30 13.97 35.45 -7.03
N THR A 31 14.09 35.14 -8.33
CA THR A 31 13.21 34.18 -9.01
C THR A 31 13.41 32.76 -8.46
N ALA A 32 14.65 32.31 -8.33
CA ALA A 32 15.00 31.04 -7.72
C ALA A 32 14.54 30.95 -6.25
N GLY A 33 14.66 32.05 -5.48
CA GLY A 33 14.17 32.13 -4.10
C GLY A 33 12.66 31.94 -3.96
N VAL A 34 11.86 32.50 -4.88
CA VAL A 34 10.40 32.28 -4.92
C VAL A 34 10.06 30.82 -5.25
N PHE A 35 10.77 30.21 -6.20
CA PHE A 35 10.58 28.80 -6.53
C PHE A 35 11.00 27.86 -5.38
N MET A 36 12.16 28.14 -4.76
CA MET A 36 12.65 27.40 -3.60
C MET A 36 11.71 27.53 -2.39
N ARG A 37 11.09 28.71 -2.19
CA ARG A 37 10.05 28.89 -1.15
C ARG A 37 8.84 28.00 -1.42
N ARG A 38 8.37 27.91 -2.67
CA ARG A 38 7.27 27.00 -3.04
C ARG A 38 7.62 25.53 -2.83
N ILE A 39 8.83 25.10 -3.24
CA ILE A 39 9.31 23.75 -2.98
C ILE A 39 9.33 23.49 -1.46
N ARG A 40 9.94 24.37 -0.67
CA ARG A 40 10.03 24.23 0.78
C ARG A 40 8.64 24.08 1.42
N THR A 41 7.69 24.94 1.08
CA THR A 41 6.31 24.83 1.62
C THR A 41 5.61 23.54 1.19
N GLY A 42 5.87 23.03 -0.02
CA GLY A 42 5.36 21.72 -0.45
C GLY A 42 6.00 20.54 0.30
N TRP A 43 7.28 20.65 0.69
CA TRP A 43 7.95 19.66 1.52
C TRP A 43 7.47 19.74 2.98
N ASP A 44 7.21 20.95 3.49
CA ASP A 44 6.62 21.17 4.81
C ASP A 44 5.19 20.60 4.88
N SER A 45 4.38 20.71 3.81
CA SER A 45 3.04 20.10 3.74
C SER A 45 3.09 18.58 3.56
N VAL A 46 3.95 18.04 2.69
CA VAL A 46 4.14 16.58 2.60
C VAL A 46 4.64 16.03 3.93
N ARG A 47 5.54 16.73 4.62
CA ARG A 47 5.95 16.37 5.98
C ARG A 47 4.81 16.48 6.97
N ALA A 48 3.93 17.47 6.89
CA ALA A 48 2.79 17.61 7.81
C ALA A 48 1.73 16.51 7.60
N GLU A 49 1.46 16.10 6.36
CA GLU A 49 0.60 14.94 6.07
C GLU A 49 1.28 13.63 6.49
N VAL A 50 2.58 13.47 6.19
CA VAL A 50 3.37 12.31 6.65
C VAL A 50 3.51 12.28 8.16
N GLU A 51 3.58 13.39 8.89
CA GLU A 51 3.62 13.44 10.36
C GLU A 51 2.22 13.19 10.97
N ARG A 52 1.15 13.55 10.24
CA ARG A 52 -0.24 13.21 10.58
C ARG A 52 -0.53 11.72 10.43
N GLU A 53 0.05 11.07 9.43
CA GLU A 53 -0.15 9.63 9.17
C GLU A 53 0.92 8.76 9.84
N LEU A 54 2.13 9.30 10.05
CA LEU A 54 3.30 8.56 10.49
C LEU A 54 4.25 9.42 11.36
N GLN A 55 4.31 9.06 12.64
CA GLN A 55 5.56 9.13 13.40
C GLN A 55 6.56 8.13 12.78
N VAL A 56 7.08 8.36 11.56
CA VAL A 56 7.59 7.28 10.68
C VAL A 56 8.64 6.37 11.33
N GLU A 57 9.58 6.92 12.10
CA GLU A 57 10.62 6.13 12.78
C GLU A 57 10.06 5.29 13.96
N GLU A 58 9.03 5.80 14.65
CA GLU A 58 8.36 5.14 15.76
C GLU A 58 7.37 4.09 15.23
N ILE A 59 6.55 4.44 14.23
CA ILE A 59 5.58 3.53 13.59
C ILE A 59 6.28 2.46 12.74
N ARG A 60 7.42 2.73 12.06
CA ARG A 60 8.22 1.66 11.43
C ARG A 60 8.68 0.60 12.43
N ARG A 61 8.93 1.00 13.67
CA ARG A 61 9.44 0.12 14.72
C ARG A 61 8.30 -0.60 15.45
N GLN A 62 7.30 0.14 15.91
CA GLN A 62 6.11 -0.41 16.56
C GLN A 62 5.30 -1.33 15.62
N ALA A 63 5.18 -1.01 14.33
CA ALA A 63 4.50 -1.90 13.37
C ALA A 63 5.24 -3.23 13.18
N LYS A 64 6.59 -3.22 13.19
CA LYS A 64 7.39 -4.46 13.14
C LYS A 64 7.25 -5.29 14.42
N GLU A 65 7.29 -4.65 15.58
CA GLU A 65 7.18 -5.33 16.88
C GLU A 65 5.77 -5.87 17.15
N ALA A 66 4.72 -5.19 16.68
CA ALA A 66 3.33 -5.65 16.79
C ALA A 66 3.05 -6.85 15.86
N ALA A 67 3.54 -6.83 14.62
CA ALA A 67 3.41 -7.94 13.67
C ALA A 67 4.00 -9.25 14.25
N ALA A 68 5.23 -9.18 14.78
CA ALA A 68 5.90 -10.33 15.38
C ALA A 68 5.16 -10.93 16.60
N ARG A 69 4.46 -10.11 17.40
CA ARG A 69 3.65 -10.58 18.54
C ARG A 69 2.34 -11.23 18.10
N ALA A 70 1.72 -10.74 17.02
CA ALA A 70 0.49 -11.32 16.49
C ALA A 70 0.73 -12.73 15.91
N GLU A 71 1.82 -12.93 15.18
CA GLU A 71 2.23 -14.25 14.67
C GLU A 71 2.48 -15.24 15.81
N ALA A 72 3.18 -14.82 16.88
CA ALA A 72 3.40 -15.65 18.06
C ALA A 72 2.10 -16.03 18.78
N ALA A 73 1.20 -15.06 19.00
CA ALA A 73 -0.09 -15.32 19.65
C ALA A 73 -1.00 -16.23 18.80
N GLN A 74 -0.94 -16.15 17.47
CA GLN A 74 -1.64 -17.08 16.59
C GLN A 74 -1.05 -18.49 16.67
N ALA A 75 0.28 -18.63 16.66
CA ALA A 75 0.92 -19.93 16.85
C ALA A 75 0.55 -20.57 18.20
N ASP A 76 0.55 -19.80 19.30
CA ASP A 76 0.11 -20.26 20.62
C ASP A 76 -1.37 -20.63 20.65
N LEU A 77 -2.24 -19.88 19.95
CA LEU A 77 -3.68 -20.18 19.86
C LEU A 77 -3.95 -21.43 19.01
N ASP A 78 -3.28 -21.61 17.87
CA ASP A 78 -3.38 -22.83 17.07
C ASP A 78 -2.83 -24.06 17.82
N GLU A 79 -1.71 -23.92 18.54
CA GLU A 79 -1.19 -24.99 19.40
C GLU A 79 -2.16 -25.29 20.55
N THR A 80 -2.78 -24.26 21.14
CA THR A 80 -3.76 -24.40 22.22
C THR A 80 -5.07 -25.02 21.74
N LEU A 81 -5.58 -24.64 20.56
CA LEU A 81 -6.75 -25.24 19.92
C LEU A 81 -6.45 -26.68 19.49
N ARG A 82 -5.23 -26.98 19.05
CA ARG A 82 -4.78 -28.33 18.72
C ARG A 82 -4.60 -29.23 19.96
N LYS A 83 -4.21 -28.66 21.10
CA LYS A 83 -4.19 -29.34 22.41
C LYS A 83 -5.59 -29.50 23.01
N MET A 84 -6.48 -28.52 22.81
CA MET A 84 -7.84 -28.54 23.34
C MET A 84 -8.84 -29.31 22.48
N ARG A 85 -8.58 -29.53 21.18
CA ARG A 85 -9.42 -30.37 20.30
C ARG A 85 -9.39 -31.81 20.82
N PRO A 86 -10.44 -32.30 21.51
CA PRO A 86 -10.46 -33.66 22.00
C PRO A 86 -10.71 -34.59 20.81
N SER A 87 -10.30 -35.84 20.93
CA SER A 87 -10.73 -36.90 20.02
C SER A 87 -12.25 -37.09 20.14
N GLY A 88 -13.03 -36.41 19.29
CA GLY A 88 -14.48 -36.60 19.24
C GLY A 88 -15.28 -35.41 18.74
N VAL A 89 -15.53 -35.36 17.43
CA VAL A 89 -16.91 -35.21 16.95
C VAL A 89 -17.23 -36.45 16.14
N PRO A 90 -18.07 -37.37 16.64
CA PRO A 90 -18.49 -38.53 15.86
C PRO A 90 -19.49 -38.07 14.79
N SER A 91 -19.16 -38.33 13.52
CA SER A 91 -20.20 -38.47 12.51
C SER A 91 -20.91 -39.80 12.81
N SER A 92 -22.13 -39.75 13.33
CA SER A 92 -22.88 -40.94 13.74
C SER A 92 -24.31 -40.91 13.16
N PRO A 93 -24.86 -42.05 12.69
CA PRO A 93 -25.95 -42.07 11.72
C PRO A 93 -27.33 -42.33 12.35
N ALA A 94 -28.40 -42.07 11.58
CA ALA A 94 -29.63 -42.86 11.64
C ALA A 94 -30.46 -42.70 10.34
N PRO A 95 -30.70 -43.78 9.56
CA PRO A 95 -31.71 -43.82 8.51
C PRO A 95 -33.08 -44.21 9.08
N PRO A 96 -34.12 -44.29 8.23
CA PRO A 96 -34.76 -45.62 8.12
C PRO A 96 -35.12 -46.06 6.69
N ALA A 97 -34.56 -47.22 6.32
CA ALA A 97 -35.17 -48.35 5.59
C ALA A 97 -35.70 -48.24 4.13
N ALA A 98 -35.37 -49.29 3.36
CA ALA A 98 -35.88 -49.72 2.04
C ALA A 98 -35.59 -48.77 0.86
N GLU A 99 -34.55 -48.99 0.03
CA GLU A 99 -34.33 -50.06 -0.97
C GLU A 99 -35.34 -50.08 -2.14
N PRO A 100 -34.95 -50.40 -3.40
CA PRO A 100 -33.61 -50.51 -4.00
C PRO A 100 -33.42 -49.73 -5.35
N SER A 101 -32.23 -49.85 -5.95
CA SER A 101 -31.89 -49.53 -7.36
C SER A 101 -32.93 -50.02 -8.39
N PRO A 102 -33.09 -49.39 -9.58
CA PRO A 102 -32.02 -49.32 -10.61
C PRO A 102 -31.97 -47.98 -11.41
N GLU A 103 -30.79 -47.52 -11.88
CA GLU A 103 -30.25 -47.68 -13.26
C GLU A 103 -30.78 -46.66 -14.28
N THR A 104 -29.86 -46.13 -15.12
CA THR A 104 -30.14 -45.23 -16.29
C THR A 104 -30.80 -43.87 -15.97
N ALA A 105 -30.69 -42.82 -16.80
CA ALA A 105 -29.97 -42.66 -18.06
C ALA A 105 -29.44 -41.22 -18.23
N VAL A 106 -28.40 -41.12 -19.06
CA VAL A 106 -27.89 -40.00 -19.87
C VAL A 106 -28.65 -38.65 -19.84
N ALA A 107 -27.87 -37.57 -19.82
CA ALA A 107 -28.32 -36.28 -20.31
C ALA A 107 -28.63 -36.36 -21.82
N THR A 108 -29.91 -36.16 -22.17
CA THR A 108 -30.38 -35.64 -23.47
C THR A 108 -29.87 -34.20 -23.57
N ASP A 109 -28.89 -33.90 -24.42
CA ASP A 109 -28.99 -33.60 -25.86
C ASP A 109 -29.54 -32.19 -26.20
N ALA A 110 -28.88 -31.58 -27.17
CA ALA A 110 -29.24 -30.46 -28.04
C ALA A 110 -30.28 -29.39 -27.61
N THR A 111 -29.79 -28.15 -27.43
CA THR A 111 -30.06 -26.92 -28.25
C THR A 111 -31.31 -26.83 -29.17
N PRO A 112 -31.74 -25.62 -29.64
CA PRO A 112 -31.69 -24.26 -29.09
C PRO A 112 -33.03 -23.49 -29.38
N THR A 113 -32.94 -22.17 -29.71
CA THR A 113 -33.98 -21.29 -30.32
C THR A 113 -34.91 -20.58 -29.30
N LYS A 114 -34.92 -19.23 -29.21
CA LYS A 114 -35.57 -18.20 -30.08
C LYS A 114 -37.06 -18.04 -29.65
N ASP A 115 -37.61 -16.85 -29.33
CA ASP A 115 -37.59 -15.61 -30.12
C ASP A 115 -37.60 -14.29 -29.30
N VAL A 116 -37.26 -13.22 -30.03
CA VAL A 116 -37.29 -11.75 -29.74
C VAL A 116 -38.53 -11.18 -30.52
N PRO A 117 -38.85 -9.86 -30.73
CA PRO A 117 -38.58 -8.57 -30.04
C PRO A 117 -39.79 -8.14 -29.15
N HIS A 118 -40.05 -6.91 -28.67
CA HIS A 118 -39.58 -5.51 -28.90
C HIS A 118 -39.33 -4.81 -27.53
N GLY A 119 -39.01 -3.52 -27.34
CA GLY A 119 -39.03 -2.28 -28.15
C GLY A 119 -40.00 -1.26 -27.51
N GLY A 120 -39.75 0.05 -27.47
CA GLY A 120 -38.60 0.85 -27.91
C GLY A 120 -38.96 2.35 -27.87
N ALA A 121 -37.93 3.22 -27.97
CA ALA A 121 -38.00 4.70 -28.04
C ALA A 121 -38.59 5.42 -26.80
#